data_AF-A0A2S7YEC0-F1
#
_entry.id   AF-A0A2S7YEC0-F1
#
_cell.length_a   1.000
_cell.length_b   1.000
_cell.length_c   1.000
_cell.angle_alpha   90.00
_cell.angle_beta   90.00
_cell.angle_gamma   90.00
#
_symmetry.space_group_name_H-M   'P 1'
#
loop_
_entity.id
_entity.type
_entity.pdbx_description
1 polymer ?
#
loop_
_entity_poly.entity_id
_entity_poly.type
_entity_poly.pdbx_seq_one_letter_code
_entity_poly.pdbx_strand_id
1 'polypeptide(L)' 'MPTQEEKKNLEVVAKYFAEYWGKANQNIVDELCDDKFVINYPMHGPRYGKEGAKRMMAEFKEGIPRHFLSMLTSIH' A
#
# COMPACT_ATOMS: atom_id res chain seq x y z
N MET A 1 -11.64 2.47 24.65
CA MET A 1 -10.23 2.05 24.40
C MET A 1 -10.26 1.00 23.31
N PRO A 2 -9.35 1.02 22.33
CA PRO A 2 -9.31 -0.02 21.31
C PRO A 2 -9.00 -1.37 21.97
N THR A 3 -9.72 -2.39 21.51
CA THR A 3 -9.52 -3.79 21.83
C THR A 3 -8.12 -4.25 21.43
N GLN A 4 -7.69 -5.39 21.94
CA GLN A 4 -6.40 -5.96 21.56
C GLN A 4 -6.33 -6.34 20.07
N GLU A 5 -7.46 -6.73 19.49
CA GLU A 5 -7.58 -7.00 18.06
C GLU A 5 -7.42 -5.72 17.24
N GLU A 6 -8.11 -4.64 17.61
CA GLU A 6 -7.96 -3.34 16.93
C GLU A 6 -6.53 -2.81 17.00
N LYS A 7 -5.83 -2.97 18.14
CA LYS A 7 -4.42 -2.58 18.25
C LYS A 7 -3.52 -3.37 17.29
N LYS A 8 -3.71 -4.69 17.19
CA LYS A 8 -2.98 -5.53 16.23
C LYS A 8 -3.28 -5.13 14.79
N ASN A 9 -4.54 -4.88 14.46
CA ASN A 9 -4.94 -4.44 13.12
C ASN A 9 -4.27 -3.11 12.77
N LEU A 10 -4.22 -2.16 13.70
CA LEU A 10 -3.52 -0.89 13.51
C LEU A 10 -2.02 -1.07 13.31
N GLU A 11 -1.36 -1.96 14.05
CA GLU A 11 0.06 -2.28 13.87
C GLU A 11 0.34 -2.87 12.49
N VAL A 12 -0.48 -3.81 12.04
CA VAL A 12 -0.38 -4.42 10.71
C VAL A 12 -0.57 -3.37 9.61
N VAL A 13 -1.60 -2.53 9.71
CA VAL A 13 -1.87 -1.46 8.75
C VAL A 13 -0.73 -0.44 8.74
N ALA A 14 -0.23 -0.02 9.91
CA ALA A 14 0.89 0.92 9.99
C ALA A 14 2.15 0.37 9.32
N LYS A 15 2.47 -0.91 9.55
CA LYS A 15 3.61 -1.58 8.89
C LYS A 15 3.41 -1.65 7.38
N TYR A 16 2.22 -2.03 6.91
CA TYR A 16 1.89 -2.05 5.49
C TYR A 16 2.10 -0.69 4.85
N PHE A 17 1.57 0.39 5.46
CA PHE A 17 1.71 1.74 4.90
C PHE A 17 3.17 2.21 4.88
N ALA A 18 3.92 2.01 5.96
CA ALA A 18 5.31 2.44 6.05
C ALA A 18 6.21 1.74 5.01
N GLU A 19 6.02 0.44 4.80
CA GLU A 19 6.82 -0.34 3.85
C GLU A 19 6.32 -0.16 2.41
N TYR A 20 5.04 -0.40 2.17
CA TYR A 20 4.47 -0.40 0.82
C TYR A 20 4.48 1.01 0.22
N TRP A 21 3.91 1.98 0.92
CA TRP A 21 3.81 3.35 0.41
C TRP A 21 5.03 4.21 0.74
N GLY A 22 5.58 4.08 1.96
CA GLY A 22 6.71 4.90 2.39
C GLY A 22 8.04 4.53 1.74
N LYS A 23 8.29 3.23 1.54
CA LYS A 23 9.55 2.72 0.96
C LYS A 23 9.40 2.13 -0.44
N ALA A 24 8.19 2.11 -0.99
CA ALA A 24 7.90 1.42 -2.23
C ALA A 24 8.36 -0.07 -2.20
N ASN A 25 8.26 -0.70 -1.02
CA ASN A 25 8.65 -2.08 -0.80
C ASN A 25 7.47 -3.00 -1.15
N GLN A 26 7.49 -3.58 -2.35
CA GLN A 26 6.43 -4.45 -2.83
C GLN A 26 6.37 -5.82 -2.14
N ASN A 27 7.45 -6.26 -1.49
CA ASN A 27 7.54 -7.58 -0.85
C ASN A 27 6.68 -7.67 0.41
N ILE A 28 6.31 -6.53 1.02
CA ILE A 28 5.45 -6.51 2.20
C ILE A 28 4.05 -7.09 1.93
N VAL A 29 3.60 -7.04 0.68
CA VAL A 29 2.32 -7.61 0.26
C VAL A 29 2.34 -9.13 0.39
N ASP A 30 3.48 -9.78 0.17
CA ASP A 30 3.60 -11.23 0.35
C ASP A 30 3.53 -11.65 1.83
N GLU A 31 3.98 -10.77 2.74
CA GLU A 31 4.00 -11.01 4.18
C GLU A 31 2.65 -10.73 4.85
N LEU A 32 2.01 -9.60 4.51
CA LEU A 32 0.85 -9.09 5.25
C LEU A 32 -0.50 -9.31 4.56
N CYS A 33 -0.52 -9.53 3.25
CA CYS A 33 -1.77 -9.59 2.50
C CYS A 33 -2.16 -11.03 2.15
N ASP A 34 -3.46 -11.28 2.08
CA ASP A 34 -4.02 -12.53 1.57
C ASP A 34 -3.93 -12.57 0.02
N ASP A 35 -4.02 -13.77 -0.56
CA ASP A 35 -4.01 -13.93 -2.03
C ASP A 35 -5.21 -13.25 -2.71
N LYS A 36 -6.32 -13.05 -1.97
CA LYS A 36 -7.52 -12.32 -2.42
C LYS A 36 -7.49 -10.83 -2.10
N PHE A 37 -6.35 -10.28 -1.73
CA PHE A 37 -6.19 -8.86 -1.43
C PHE A 37 -6.60 -7.98 -2.63
N VAL A 38 -7.28 -6.87 -2.37
CA VAL A 38 -7.70 -5.93 -3.41
C VAL A 38 -7.30 -4.52 -3.00
N ILE A 39 -6.54 -3.85 -3.86
CA ILE A 39 -6.31 -2.41 -3.75
C ILE A 39 -7.30 -1.72 -4.66
N ASN A 40 -8.21 -0.94 -4.09
CA ASN A 40 -9.11 -0.10 -4.87
C ASN A 40 -8.64 1.36 -4.80
N TYR A 41 -7.97 1.82 -5.86
CA TYR A 41 -7.54 3.21 -5.95
C TYR A 41 -8.45 3.95 -6.94
N PRO A 42 -9.24 4.96 -6.52
CA PRO A 42 -10.29 5.56 -7.34
C PRO A 42 -9.83 6.05 -8.73
N MET A 43 -8.59 6.52 -8.84
CA MET A 43 -8.02 7.03 -10.10
C MET A 43 -7.52 5.94 -11.06
N HIS A 44 -7.29 4.72 -10.56
CA HIS A 44 -6.63 3.63 -11.32
C HIS A 44 -7.41 2.31 -11.35
N GLY A 45 -8.59 2.29 -10.73
CA GLY A 45 -9.44 1.12 -10.62
C GLY A 45 -8.91 0.07 -9.62
N PRO A 46 -9.67 -1.03 -9.44
CA PRO A 46 -9.28 -2.10 -8.55
C PRO A 46 -8.14 -2.94 -9.14
N ARG A 47 -7.16 -3.28 -8.31
CA ARG A 47 -6.08 -4.24 -8.58
C ARG A 47 -6.25 -5.43 -7.66
N TYR A 48 -6.23 -6.62 -8.25
CA TYR A 48 -6.54 -7.87 -7.57
C TYR A 48 -5.29 -8.69 -7.29
N GLY A 49 -5.25 -9.27 -6.09
CA GLY A 49 -4.19 -10.12 -5.60
C GLY A 49 -2.88 -9.38 -5.34
N LYS A 50 -1.92 -10.14 -4.82
CA LYS A 50 -0.57 -9.67 -4.49
C LYS A 50 0.16 -9.14 -5.73
N GLU A 51 0.04 -9.85 -6.85
CA GLU A 51 0.66 -9.46 -8.12
C GLU A 51 0.10 -8.15 -8.67
N GLY A 52 -1.22 -7.92 -8.52
CA GLY A 52 -1.84 -6.64 -8.90
C GLY A 52 -1.27 -5.46 -8.11
N ALA A 53 -1.01 -5.65 -6.81
CA ALA A 53 -0.37 -4.66 -5.96
C ALA A 53 1.10 -4.43 -6.35
N LYS A 54 1.90 -5.49 -6.49
CA LYS A 54 3.33 -5.36 -6.91
C LYS A 54 3.45 -4.62 -8.24
N ARG A 55 2.59 -4.95 -9.21
CA ARG A 55 2.54 -4.27 -10.50
C ARG A 55 2.21 -2.79 -10.36
N MET A 56 1.26 -2.43 -9.49
CA MET A 56 0.96 -1.02 -9.20
C MET A 56 2.20 -0.29 -8.67
N MET A 57 2.94 -0.88 -7.73
CA MET A 57 4.15 -0.26 -7.18
C MET A 57 5.28 -0.15 -8.20
N ALA A 58 5.43 -1.13 -9.09
CA ALA A 58 6.36 -1.06 -10.22
C ALA A 58 5.97 0.07 -11.19
N GLU A 59 4.71 0.14 -11.61
CA GLU A 59 4.15 1.22 -12.43
C GLU A 59 4.32 2.59 -11.72
N PHE A 60 4.20 2.64 -10.39
CA PHE A 60 4.43 3.83 -9.57
C PHE A 60 5.90 4.29 -9.59
N LYS A 61 6.84 3.34 -9.51
CA LYS A 61 8.29 3.61 -9.59
C LYS A 61 8.71 4.09 -10.98
N GLU A 62 8.15 3.50 -12.04
CA GLU A 62 8.52 3.82 -13.42
C GLU A 62 7.80 5.06 -13.95
N GLY A 63 6.54 5.26 -13.57
CA GLY A 63 5.61 6.15 -14.26
C GLY A 63 5.34 7.49 -13.60
N ILE A 64 5.90 7.78 -12.42
CA ILE A 64 5.57 9.02 -11.70
C ILE A 64 6.49 10.17 -12.08
N PRO A 65 5.96 11.23 -12.73
CA PRO A 65 6.65 12.50 -12.78
C PRO A 65 6.85 12.99 -11.34
N ARG A 66 8.03 13.53 -11.04
CA ARG A 66 8.51 13.99 -9.72
C ARG A 66 7.49 14.81 -8.90
N HIS A 67 6.45 15.34 -9.54
CA HIS A 67 5.36 16.12 -8.96
C HIS A 67 4.29 15.29 -8.20
N PHE A 68 4.09 14.01 -8.53
CA PHE A 68 3.07 13.17 -7.84
C PHE A 68 3.52 12.70 -6.45
N LEU A 69 4.84 12.59 -6.25
CA LEU A 69 5.45 12.23 -4.96
C LEU A 69 5.11 13.27 -3.86
N SER A 70 4.87 14.53 -4.22
CA SER A 70 4.56 15.60 -3.24
C SER A 70 3.12 15.55 -2.71
N MET A 71 2.21 14.88 -3.42
CA MET A 71 0.80 14.80 -3.01
C MET A 71 0.58 13.72 -1.94
N LEU A 72 1.39 12.65 -1.95
CA LEU A 72 1.35 11.60 -0.92
C LEU A 72 2.05 11.98 0.37
N THR A 73 3.05 12.87 0.34
CA THR A 73 3.75 13.35 1.54
C THR A 73 3.07 14.56 2.21
N SER A 74 2.08 15.17 1.55
CA SER A 74 1.34 16.35 2.06
C SER A 74 0.15 16.01 2.96
N ILE A 75 -0.07 14.74 3.32
CA ILE A 75 -0.96 14.39 4.44
C ILE A 75 -0.14 14.54 5.74
N HIS A 76 0.06 15.79 6.16
CA HIS A 76 0.51 16.18 7.50
C HIS A 76 -0.40 17.32 7.98
#